data_AF-S7NUE2-F1
#
_entry.id   AF-S7NUE2-F1
#
_cell.length_a   1.000
_cell.length_b   1.000
_cell.length_c   1.000
_cell.angle_alpha   90.00
_cell.angle_beta   90.00
_cell.angle_gamma   90.00
#
_symmetry.space_group_name_H-M   'P 1'
#
loop_
_entity.id
_entity.type
_entity.pdbx_description
1 polymer ?
#
loop_
_entity_poly.entity_id
_entity_poly.type
_entity_poly.pdbx_seq_one_letter_code
_entity_poly.pdbx_strand_id
1 'polypeptide(L)'
;MDPIDCTPPEYILPGSRERPLCPLQPQNRDWKPLQCLKVLTMSGWNPPPGNRKMHGDLMYLFVITAEDRQVSITASTRGFYLNQSTAYHFNPKPASPRFLSHSLVELLNQISPTFKKNFAVLQKKR
;
A
#
# COMPACT_ATOMS: atom_id res chain seq x y z
N MET A 1 33.00 -28.47 8.80
CA MET A 1 31.64 -28.55 8.25
C MET A 1 31.03 -29.79 8.87
N ASP A 2 30.04 -29.61 9.73
CA ASP A 2 29.32 -30.74 10.29
C ASP A 2 28.52 -31.47 9.19
N PRO A 3 28.41 -32.80 9.25
CA PRO A 3 27.67 -33.57 8.26
C PRO A 3 26.20 -33.16 8.25
N ILE A 4 25.65 -32.94 7.06
CA ILE A 4 24.23 -32.66 6.88
C ILE A 4 23.47 -33.96 7.16
N ASP A 5 22.68 -33.97 8.22
CA ASP A 5 21.77 -35.06 8.53
C ASP A 5 20.60 -35.04 7.53
N CYS A 6 20.56 -36.05 6.67
CA CYS A 6 19.56 -36.23 5.63
C CYS A 6 18.40 -37.12 6.09
N THR A 7 18.29 -37.44 7.38
CA THR A 7 17.18 -38.26 7.87
C THR A 7 15.86 -37.48 7.82
N PRO A 8 14.76 -38.13 7.41
CA PRO A 8 13.44 -37.53 7.45
C PRO A 8 13.02 -37.24 8.90
N PRO A 9 12.23 -36.17 9.16
CA PRO A 9 11.78 -35.86 10.51
C PRO A 9 11.06 -37.04 11.19
N GLU A 10 11.25 -37.21 12.50
CA GLU A 10 10.69 -38.36 13.24
C GLU A 10 9.18 -38.52 13.11
N TYR A 11 8.45 -37.41 12.96
CA TYR A 11 6.98 -37.42 12.82
C TYR A 11 6.47 -38.02 11.49
N ILE A 12 7.36 -38.27 10.52
CA ILE A 12 6.99 -38.97 9.27
C ILE A 12 7.45 -40.44 9.23
N LEU A 13 8.14 -40.92 10.28
CA LEU A 13 8.60 -42.30 10.35
C LEU A 13 7.51 -43.28 10.80
N PRO A 14 7.55 -44.55 10.37
CA PRO A 14 6.62 -45.59 10.81
C PRO A 14 6.66 -45.77 12.33
N GLY A 15 5.51 -45.85 12.98
CA GLY A 15 5.40 -46.01 14.44
C GLY A 15 5.46 -44.71 15.24
N SER A 16 5.63 -43.56 14.58
CA SER A 16 5.54 -42.27 15.25
C SER A 16 4.15 -42.04 15.86
N ARG A 17 4.16 -41.62 17.13
CA ARG A 17 2.93 -41.32 17.90
C ARG A 17 2.52 -39.85 17.76
N GLU A 18 3.46 -38.99 17.39
CA GLU A 18 3.24 -37.56 17.29
C GLU A 18 2.87 -37.18 15.86
N ARG A 19 1.76 -36.46 15.70
CA ARG A 19 1.26 -35.98 14.40
C ARG A 19 1.05 -34.48 14.52
N PRO A 20 2.12 -33.67 14.49
CA PRO A 20 1.99 -32.24 14.62
C PRO A 20 1.12 -31.73 13.47
N LEU A 21 0.17 -30.85 13.77
CA LEU A 21 -0.65 -30.22 12.74
C LEU A 21 0.10 -29.08 12.04
N CYS A 22 1.21 -28.61 12.61
CA CYS A 22 2.01 -27.50 12.09
C CYS A 22 2.45 -27.67 10.61
N PRO A 23 2.89 -28.85 10.13
CA PRO A 23 3.22 -29.06 8.71
C PRO A 23 2.00 -29.02 7.78
N LEU A 24 0.79 -29.25 8.30
CA LEU A 24 -0.47 -29.21 7.55
C LEU A 24 -1.08 -27.81 7.52
N GLN A 25 -0.66 -26.93 8.43
CA GLN A 25 -1.08 -25.55 8.40
C GLN A 25 -0.43 -24.85 7.20
N PRO A 26 -1.16 -23.98 6.49
CA PRO A 26 -0.50 -23.09 5.53
C PRO A 26 0.64 -22.42 6.25
N GLN A 27 1.85 -22.49 5.70
CA GLN A 27 3.04 -21.93 6.33
C GLN A 27 2.77 -20.46 6.63
N ASN A 28 2.38 -20.17 7.87
CA ASN A 28 2.31 -18.84 8.41
C ASN A 28 3.75 -18.47 8.74
N ARG A 29 4.60 -18.44 7.71
CA ARG A 29 5.80 -17.63 7.79
C ARG A 29 5.26 -16.26 8.17
N ASP A 30 5.76 -15.68 9.26
CA ASP A 30 5.56 -14.29 9.66
C ASP A 30 6.13 -13.33 8.59
N TRP A 31 5.84 -13.56 7.31
CA TRP A 31 5.90 -12.60 6.25
C TRP A 31 4.88 -11.54 6.60
N LYS A 32 5.27 -10.60 7.46
CA LYS A 32 4.63 -9.29 7.43
C LYS A 32 4.85 -8.78 6.01
N PRO A 33 3.80 -8.73 5.17
CA PRO A 33 3.97 -8.28 3.81
C PRO A 33 4.54 -6.87 3.86
N LEU A 34 5.45 -6.57 2.95
CA LEU A 34 6.07 -5.25 2.86
C LEU A 34 4.98 -4.22 2.52
N GLN A 35 4.45 -3.56 3.53
CA GLN A 35 3.30 -2.68 3.39
C GLN A 35 3.74 -1.26 3.04
N CYS A 36 3.40 -0.81 1.83
CA CYS A 36 3.70 0.56 1.40
C CYS A 36 2.57 1.53 1.78
N LEU A 37 1.32 1.07 1.72
CA LEU A 37 0.11 1.82 2.09
C LEU A 37 -0.85 0.88 2.83
N LYS A 38 -1.75 1.44 3.65
CA LYS A 38 -2.88 0.70 4.23
C LYS A 38 -4.04 0.61 3.25
N VAL A 39 -4.37 1.73 2.60
CA VAL A 39 -5.48 1.82 1.65
C VAL A 39 -5.06 2.69 0.47
N LEU A 40 -5.43 2.26 -0.73
CA LEU A 40 -5.44 3.06 -1.96
C LEU A 40 -6.74 2.71 -2.69
N THR A 41 -7.66 3.65 -2.80
CA THR A 41 -8.95 3.44 -3.45
C THR A 41 -9.45 4.68 -4.17
N MET A 42 -10.44 4.51 -5.02
CA MET A 42 -11.20 5.62 -5.60
C MET A 42 -11.99 6.32 -4.51
N SER A 43 -11.94 7.65 -4.49
CA SER A 43 -12.79 8.43 -3.59
C SER A 43 -14.27 8.31 -3.98
N GLY A 44 -15.17 8.42 -3.00
CA GLY A 44 -16.61 8.54 -3.24
C GLY A 44 -17.02 9.81 -4.01
N TRP A 45 -16.12 10.77 -4.17
CA TRP A 45 -16.34 11.99 -4.95
C TRP A 45 -16.17 11.81 -6.47
N ASN A 46 -15.94 10.58 -6.94
CA ASN A 46 -15.91 10.28 -8.37
C ASN A 46 -17.33 10.00 -8.89
N PRO A 47 -17.63 10.37 -10.16
CA PRO A 47 -16.76 11.06 -11.11
C PRO A 47 -16.61 12.56 -10.81
N PRO A 48 -15.53 13.23 -11.25
CA PRO A 48 -15.41 14.68 -11.07
C PRO A 48 -16.61 15.44 -11.65
N PRO A 49 -17.17 16.43 -10.94
CA PRO A 49 -18.30 17.22 -11.45
C PRO A 49 -17.87 18.10 -12.63
N GLY A 50 -18.85 18.56 -13.44
CA GLY A 50 -18.57 19.27 -14.71
C GLY A 50 -17.65 20.47 -14.56
N ASN A 51 -17.85 21.30 -13.53
CA ASN A 51 -16.96 22.42 -13.22
C ASN A 51 -15.52 21.96 -12.96
N ARG A 52 -15.30 20.84 -12.28
CA ARG A 52 -13.97 20.31 -11.97
C ARG A 52 -13.31 19.62 -13.17
N LYS A 53 -14.09 18.95 -14.02
CA LYS A 53 -13.61 18.45 -15.32
C LYS A 53 -13.07 19.59 -16.19
N MET A 54 -13.77 20.74 -16.22
CA MET A 54 -13.28 21.95 -16.94
C MET A 54 -11.98 22.51 -16.36
N HIS A 55 -11.70 22.30 -15.06
CA HIS A 55 -10.42 22.64 -14.43
C HIS A 55 -9.34 21.56 -14.62
N GLY A 56 -9.63 20.49 -15.35
CA GLY A 56 -8.68 19.42 -15.66
C GLY A 56 -8.60 18.31 -14.62
N ASP A 57 -9.53 18.22 -13.66
CA ASP A 57 -9.59 17.08 -12.75
C ASP A 57 -10.04 15.81 -13.49
N LEU A 58 -9.27 14.73 -13.34
CA LEU A 58 -9.49 13.44 -13.99
C LEU A 58 -10.18 12.44 -13.06
N MET A 59 -9.73 12.37 -11.80
CA MET A 59 -10.26 11.47 -10.77
C MET A 59 -9.77 11.90 -9.38
N TYR A 60 -10.43 11.41 -8.34
CA TYR A 60 -10.03 11.59 -6.95
C TYR A 60 -9.67 10.26 -6.29
N LEU A 61 -8.57 10.21 -5.55
CA LEU A 61 -8.10 9.03 -4.82
C LEU A 61 -8.17 9.28 -3.32
N PHE A 62 -8.49 8.23 -2.57
CA PHE A 62 -8.38 8.20 -1.12
C PHE A 62 -7.27 7.24 -0.71
N VAL A 63 -6.35 7.73 0.12
CA VAL A 63 -5.18 6.97 0.56
C VAL A 63 -5.07 7.02 2.08
N ILE A 64 -4.82 5.85 2.68
CA ILE A 64 -4.36 5.74 4.06
C ILE A 64 -2.93 5.22 4.01
N THR A 65 -1.99 6.03 4.48
CA THR A 65 -0.57 5.65 4.50
C THR A 65 -0.28 4.63 5.61
N ALA A 66 0.91 4.03 5.59
CA ALA A 66 1.33 3.11 6.64
C ALA A 66 1.39 3.77 8.03
N GLU A 67 1.57 5.08 8.07
CA GLU A 67 1.61 5.94 9.26
C GLU A 67 0.22 6.43 9.71
N ASP A 68 -0.87 5.80 9.25
CA ASP A 68 -2.27 6.14 9.57
C ASP A 68 -2.72 7.53 9.10
N ARG A 69 -1.96 8.15 8.19
CA ARG A 69 -2.34 9.43 7.60
C ARG A 69 -3.35 9.21 6.49
N GLN A 70 -4.54 9.79 6.66
CA GLN A 70 -5.57 9.81 5.63
C GLN A 70 -5.40 11.05 4.75
N VAL A 71 -5.34 10.85 3.43
CA VAL A 71 -5.19 11.94 2.47
C VAL A 71 -6.11 11.73 1.26
N SER A 72 -6.60 12.85 0.74
CA SER A 72 -7.35 12.90 -0.52
C SER A 72 -6.47 13.49 -1.61
N ILE A 73 -6.34 12.79 -2.73
CA ILE A 73 -5.50 13.18 -3.86
C ILE A 73 -6.40 13.50 -5.04
N THR A 74 -6.14 14.63 -5.70
CA THR A 74 -6.66 14.91 -7.04
C THR A 74 -5.63 14.44 -8.07
N ALA A 75 -6.07 13.59 -8.99
CA ALA A 75 -5.37 13.38 -10.25
C ALA A 75 -5.94 14.35 -11.28
N SER A 76 -5.07 15.14 -11.91
CA SER A 76 -5.44 16.15 -12.89
C SER A 76 -4.54 16.06 -14.12
N THR A 77 -4.89 16.79 -15.17
CA THR A 77 -4.01 16.97 -16.35
C THR A 77 -2.65 17.57 -16.02
N ARG A 78 -2.49 18.21 -14.85
CA ARG A 78 -1.21 18.77 -14.37
C ARG A 78 -0.41 17.82 -13.48
N GLY A 79 -0.94 16.64 -13.19
CA GLY A 79 -0.37 15.66 -12.25
C GLY A 79 -1.23 15.45 -11.01
N PHE A 80 -0.60 14.95 -9.95
CA PHE A 80 -1.23 14.54 -8.70
C PHE A 80 -0.89 15.54 -7.59
N TYR A 81 -1.91 15.94 -6.82
CA TYR A 81 -1.73 16.81 -5.65
C TYR A 81 -2.69 16.45 -4.52
N LEU A 82 -2.32 16.79 -3.29
CA LEU A 82 -3.22 16.67 -2.13
C LEU A 82 -4.28 17.76 -2.17
N ASN A 83 -5.54 17.39 -2.00
CA ASN A 83 -6.64 18.32 -1.79
C ASN A 83 -7.13 18.26 -0.33
N GLN A 84 -8.04 19.16 0.04
CA GLN A 84 -8.59 19.28 1.39
C GLN A 84 -9.89 18.48 1.60
N SER A 85 -10.22 17.57 0.68
CA SER A 85 -11.43 16.76 0.80
C SER A 85 -11.28 15.71 1.89
N THR A 86 -12.39 15.37 2.53
CA THR A 86 -12.51 14.23 3.45
C THR A 86 -13.49 13.21 2.88
N ALA A 87 -13.71 12.11 3.60
CA ALA A 87 -14.76 11.14 3.25
C ALA A 87 -16.17 11.74 3.22
N TYR A 88 -16.40 12.84 3.95
CA TYR A 88 -17.73 13.42 4.16
C TYR A 88 -17.90 14.81 3.55
N HIS A 89 -16.80 15.53 3.29
CA HIS A 89 -16.84 16.87 2.74
C HIS A 89 -15.90 17.02 1.54
N PHE A 90 -16.46 17.39 0.39
CA PHE A 90 -15.67 17.68 -0.80
C PHE A 90 -15.08 19.09 -0.73
N ASN A 91 -13.74 19.18 -0.79
CA ASN A 91 -13.04 20.44 -0.88
C ASN A 91 -11.84 20.29 -1.85
N PRO A 92 -11.96 20.78 -3.10
CA PRO A 92 -10.94 20.61 -4.12
C PRO A 92 -9.73 21.54 -3.95
N LYS A 93 -9.72 22.40 -2.92
CA LYS A 93 -8.59 23.30 -2.68
C LYS A 93 -7.32 22.48 -2.37
N PRO A 94 -6.15 22.88 -2.89
CA PRO A 94 -4.89 22.24 -2.55
C PRO A 94 -4.62 22.26 -1.04
N ALA A 95 -4.11 21.16 -0.51
CA ALA A 95 -3.69 21.07 0.88
C ALA A 95 -2.47 21.97 1.16
N SER A 96 -2.22 22.24 2.44
CA SER A 96 -0.99 22.88 2.92
C SER A 96 -0.20 21.87 3.75
N PRO A 97 1.11 21.66 3.47
CA PRO A 97 1.87 22.23 2.36
C PRO A 97 1.41 21.70 0.99
N ARG A 98 1.66 22.48 -0.07
CA ARG A 98 1.28 22.12 -1.44
C ARG A 98 2.29 21.14 -2.03
N PHE A 99 1.87 19.89 -2.19
CA PHE A 99 2.62 18.88 -2.95
C PHE A 99 1.98 18.69 -4.32
N LEU A 100 2.79 18.78 -5.37
CA LEU A 100 2.41 18.49 -6.76
C LEU A 100 3.49 17.61 -7.36
N SER A 101 3.11 16.53 -8.04
CA SER A 101 4.04 15.65 -8.76
C SER A 101 3.40 15.09 -10.02
N HIS A 102 4.22 14.78 -11.03
CA HIS A 102 3.72 14.24 -12.30
C HIS A 102 3.38 12.76 -12.20
N SER A 103 3.95 12.03 -11.24
CA SER A 103 3.55 10.67 -10.90
C SER A 103 2.94 10.57 -9.51
N LEU A 104 2.02 9.61 -9.34
CA LEU A 104 1.45 9.27 -8.04
C LEU A 104 2.54 8.76 -7.08
N VAL A 105 3.52 8.00 -7.60
CA VAL A 105 4.63 7.45 -6.80
C VAL A 105 5.48 8.55 -6.20
N GLU A 106 5.85 9.58 -6.97
CA GLU A 106 6.61 10.73 -6.45
C GLU A 106 5.83 11.49 -5.38
N LEU A 107 4.53 11.71 -5.57
CA LEU A 107 3.69 12.36 -4.56
C LEU A 107 3.67 11.53 -3.27
N LEU A 108 3.47 10.21 -3.38
CA LEU A 108 3.45 9.30 -2.23
C LEU A 108 4.81 9.26 -1.50
N ASN A 109 5.92 9.32 -2.25
CA ASN A 109 7.27 9.43 -1.68
C ASN A 109 7.50 10.73 -0.90
N GLN A 110 6.84 11.83 -1.27
CA GLN A 110 6.94 13.11 -0.55
C GLN A 110 6.13 13.11 0.76
N ILE A 111 5.01 12.40 0.80
CA ILE A 111 4.05 12.48 1.92
C ILE A 111 4.14 11.32 2.92
N SER A 112 4.79 10.21 2.55
CA SER A 112 4.96 9.02 3.39
C SER A 112 6.41 8.51 3.32
N PRO A 113 7.22 8.71 4.38
CA PRO A 113 8.57 8.14 4.45
C PRO A 113 8.56 6.62 4.44
N THR A 114 7.54 5.97 5.03
CA THR A 114 7.39 4.51 5.00
C THR A 114 7.15 4.03 3.57
N PHE A 115 6.28 4.70 2.80
CA PHE A 115 6.09 4.39 1.38
C PHE A 115 7.42 4.50 0.62
N LYS A 116 8.16 5.59 0.79
CA LYS A 116 9.45 5.80 0.10
C LYS A 116 10.45 4.68 0.37
N LYS A 117 10.59 4.27 1.63
CA LYS A 117 11.48 3.17 2.03
C LYS A 117 11.01 1.82 1.48
N ASN A 118 9.73 1.49 1.68
CA ASN A 118 9.20 0.17 1.35
C ASN A 118 9.03 -0.01 -0.16
N PHE A 119 8.58 1.01 -0.89
CA PHE A 119 8.42 0.94 -2.33
C PHE A 119 9.75 0.69 -3.05
N ALA A 120 10.85 1.29 -2.59
CA ALA A 120 12.19 1.02 -3.13
C ALA A 120 12.65 -0.44 -2.93
N VAL A 121 12.28 -1.07 -1.80
CA VAL A 121 12.54 -2.51 -1.57
C VAL A 121 11.61 -3.37 -2.43
N LEU A 122 10.35 -2.97 -2.60
CA LEU A 122 9.37 -3.66 -3.43
C LEU A 122 9.83 -3.73 -4.90
N GLN A 123 10.35 -2.62 -5.43
CA GLN A 123 10.83 -2.55 -6.82
C GLN A 123 12.00 -3.50 -7.10
N LYS A 124 12.86 -3.78 -6.12
CA LYS A 124 14.01 -4.67 -6.25
C LYS A 124 13.64 -6.16 -6.21
N LYS A 125 12.43 -6.50 -5.77
CA LYS A 125 11.92 -7.88 -5.70
C LYS A 125 11.25 -8.35 -6.99
N ARG A 126 11.23 -7.52 -8.03
CA ARG A 126 10.61 -7.81 -9.32
C ARG A 126 11.59 -8.41 -10.31
#